data_AF-A0A7S0BCT1-F1
#
_entry.id   AF-A0A7S0BCT1-F1
#
_cell.length_a   1.000
_cell.length_b   1.000
_cell.length_c   1.000
_cell.angle_alpha   90.00
_cell.angle_beta   90.00
_cell.angle_gamma   90.00
#
_symmetry.space_group_name_H-M   'P 1'
#
loop_
_entity.id
_entity.type
_entity.pdbx_description
1 polymer ?
#
loop_
_entity_poly.entity_id
_entity_poly.type
_entity_poly.pdbx_seq_one_letter_code
_entity_poly.pdbx_strand_id
1 'polypeptide(L)'
;DAIVERVTSRLQHANGAVVLAATRIVIANSERLSSDEKRMHSLKKLTAPLISLLSANGEFQYVALRSIRIINQKYSFLFQNDVRVFFCKYNDPLYVKLEKLELLIALLDESNS
;
A
#
# COMPACT_ATOMS: atom_id res chain seq x y z
N ASP A 1 -7.50 -19.30 -3.27
CA ASP A 1 -6.23 -19.62 -2.58
C ASP A 1 -5.05 -19.66 -3.55
N ALA A 2 -4.96 -20.63 -4.49
CA ALA A 2 -3.79 -20.82 -5.36
C ALA A 2 -3.35 -19.60 -6.19
N ILE A 3 -4.28 -18.73 -6.61
CA ILE A 3 -3.95 -17.51 -7.38
C ILE A 3 -3.19 -16.50 -6.51
N VAL A 4 -3.64 -16.28 -5.27
CA VAL A 4 -3.04 -15.29 -4.35
C VAL A 4 -1.61 -15.69 -4.00
N GLU A 5 -1.36 -16.98 -3.74
CA GLU A 5 -0.02 -17.49 -3.44
C GLU A 5 0.94 -17.31 -4.63
N ARG A 6 0.50 -17.66 -5.84
CA ARG A 6 1.30 -17.47 -7.06
C ARG A 6 1.64 -16.00 -7.29
N VAL A 7 0.68 -15.10 -7.10
CA VAL A 7 0.88 -13.65 -7.29
C VAL A 7 1.71 -13.02 -6.18
N THR A 8 1.70 -13.59 -4.96
CA THR A 8 2.51 -13.09 -3.83
C THR A 8 4.00 -13.01 -4.20
N SER A 9 4.51 -13.97 -4.98
CA SER A 9 5.90 -13.94 -5.48
C SER A 9 6.23 -12.70 -6.33
N ARG A 10 5.23 -12.09 -6.98
CA ARG A 10 5.40 -10.93 -7.87
C ARG A 10 5.42 -9.60 -7.12
N LEU A 11 5.12 -9.60 -5.82
CA LEU A 11 5.19 -8.40 -4.98
C LEU A 11 6.64 -7.93 -4.74
N GLN A 12 7.63 -8.80 -4.93
CA GLN A 12 9.06 -8.46 -4.79
C GLN A 12 9.74 -8.14 -6.12
N HIS A 13 8.96 -7.90 -7.18
CA HIS A 13 9.50 -7.63 -8.50
C HIS A 13 10.20 -6.25 -8.56
N ALA A 14 11.30 -6.15 -9.31
CA ALA A 14 12.06 -4.91 -9.44
C ALA A 14 11.26 -3.76 -10.08
N ASN A 15 10.31 -4.10 -10.96
CA ASN A 15 9.42 -3.13 -11.58
C ASN A 15 8.19 -2.86 -10.70
N GLY A 16 8.07 -1.64 -10.18
CA GLY A 16 6.96 -1.22 -9.33
C GLY A 16 5.58 -1.29 -10.00
N ALA A 17 5.48 -1.18 -11.32
CA ALA A 17 4.20 -1.37 -12.02
C ALA A 17 3.69 -2.81 -11.90
N VAL A 18 4.61 -3.79 -11.92
CA VAL A 18 4.28 -5.21 -11.68
C VAL A 18 3.81 -5.40 -10.24
N VAL A 19 4.46 -4.73 -9.28
CA VAL A 19 4.05 -4.77 -7.86
C VAL A 19 2.64 -4.20 -7.68
N LEU A 20 2.33 -3.03 -8.25
CA LEU A 20 0.99 -2.43 -8.19
C LEU A 20 -0.08 -3.31 -8.85
N ALA A 21 0.23 -3.91 -10.01
CA ALA A 21 -0.67 -4.84 -10.68
C ALA A 21 -0.91 -6.11 -9.85
N ALA A 22 0.14 -6.67 -9.25
CA ALA A 22 0.05 -7.82 -8.34
C ALA A 22 -0.79 -7.48 -7.10
N THR A 23 -0.58 -6.32 -6.48
CA THR A 23 -1.40 -5.82 -5.37
C THR A 23 -2.87 -5.75 -5.73
N ARG A 24 -3.21 -5.21 -6.92
CA ARG A 24 -4.60 -5.15 -7.40
C ARG A 24 -5.22 -6.54 -7.51
N ILE A 25 -4.47 -7.51 -8.05
CA ILE A 25 -4.95 -8.90 -8.19
C ILE A 25 -5.13 -9.55 -6.81
N VAL A 26 -4.21 -9.33 -5.86
CA VAL A 26 -4.32 -9.85 -4.50
C VAL A 26 -5.56 -9.30 -3.82
N ILE A 27 -5.79 -7.98 -3.87
CA ILE A 27 -6.97 -7.34 -3.29
C ILE A 27 -8.26 -7.90 -3.91
N ALA A 28 -8.34 -7.98 -5.24
CA ALA A 28 -9.54 -8.46 -5.94
C ALA A 28 -9.86 -9.94 -5.62
N ASN A 29 -8.85 -10.76 -5.36
CA ASN A 29 -9.05 -12.16 -5.00
C ASN A 29 -9.19 -12.39 -3.49
N SER A 30 -8.79 -11.43 -2.66
CA SER A 30 -8.84 -11.53 -1.19
C SER A 30 -10.28 -11.63 -0.68
N GLU A 31 -11.24 -11.01 -1.36
CA GLU A 31 -12.67 -11.08 -1.04
C GLU A 31 -13.29 -12.46 -1.33
N ARG A 32 -12.64 -13.25 -2.18
CA ARG A 32 -13.11 -14.58 -2.59
C ARG A 32 -12.49 -15.71 -1.74
N LEU A 33 -11.66 -15.35 -0.76
CA LEU A 33 -11.06 -16.32 0.15
C LEU A 33 -12.11 -16.77 1.17
N SER A 34 -12.15 -18.08 1.44
CA SER A 34 -13.15 -18.69 2.32
C SER A 34 -12.92 -18.44 3.81
N SER A 35 -11.71 -18.04 4.20
CA SER A 35 -11.32 -17.80 5.59
C SER A 35 -10.82 -16.36 5.76
N ASP A 36 -11.39 -15.70 6.76
CA ASP A 36 -11.01 -14.34 7.14
C ASP A 36 -9.55 -14.25 7.61
N GLU A 37 -9.03 -15.30 8.24
CA GLU A 37 -7.62 -15.38 8.66
C GLU A 37 -6.68 -15.37 7.45
N LYS A 38 -7.00 -16.17 6.42
CA LYS A 38 -6.22 -16.21 5.18
C LYS A 38 -6.27 -14.85 4.47
N ARG A 39 -7.44 -14.23 4.43
CA ARG A 39 -7.62 -12.88 3.87
C ARG A 39 -6.75 -11.85 4.58
N MET A 40 -6.83 -11.80 5.91
CA MET A 40 -6.03 -10.90 6.74
C MET A 40 -4.53 -11.13 6.52
N HIS A 41 -4.11 -12.39 6.49
CA HIS A 41 -2.71 -12.76 6.26
C HIS A 41 -2.21 -12.34 4.87
N SER A 42 -3.01 -12.52 3.82
CA SER A 42 -2.64 -12.07 2.46
C SER A 42 -2.57 -10.55 2.34
N LEU A 43 -3.49 -9.82 2.97
CA LEU A 43 -3.51 -8.35 2.94
C LEU A 43 -2.30 -7.76 3.67
N LYS A 44 -1.92 -8.29 4.84
CA LYS A 44 -0.73 -7.83 5.59
C LYS A 44 0.58 -8.00 4.80
N LYS A 45 0.67 -8.94 3.88
CA LYS A 45 1.85 -9.12 3.00
C LYS A 45 2.03 -7.98 1.99
N LEU A 46 1.01 -7.16 1.75
CA LEU A 46 1.05 -6.04 0.80
C LEU A 46 1.78 -4.81 1.35
N THR A 47 1.83 -4.65 2.68
CA THR A 47 2.37 -3.44 3.33
C THR A 47 3.83 -3.20 2.95
N ALA A 48 4.71 -4.18 3.15
CA ALA A 48 6.14 -4.03 2.87
C ALA A 48 6.46 -3.73 1.37
N PRO A 49 5.88 -4.46 0.39
CA PRO A 49 6.00 -4.12 -1.02
C PRO A 49 5.52 -2.72 -1.37
N LEU A 50 4.38 -2.26 -0.83
CA LEU A 50 3.86 -0.93 -1.12
C LEU A 50 4.73 0.17 -0.53
N ILE A 51 5.26 -0.03 0.67
CA ILE A 51 6.21 0.89 1.31
C ILE A 51 7.50 1.01 0.49
N SER A 52 8.03 -0.10 -0.05
CA SER A 52 9.27 -0.07 -0.81
C SER A 52 9.15 0.77 -2.09
N LEU A 53 7.96 0.85 -2.69
CA LEU A 53 7.67 1.70 -3.87
C LEU A 53 7.87 3.20 -3.61
N LEU A 54 7.83 3.63 -2.35
CA LEU A 54 8.01 5.04 -1.98
C LEU A 54 9.45 5.51 -2.09
N SER A 55 10.40 4.61 -2.34
CA SER A 55 11.81 4.92 -2.59
C SER A 55 12.11 5.22 -4.06
N ALA A 56 11.12 5.13 -4.95
CA ALA A 56 11.26 5.46 -6.36
C ALA A 56 11.38 6.98 -6.61
N ASN A 57 11.52 7.37 -7.87
CA ASN A 57 11.47 8.78 -8.29
C ASN A 57 10.12 9.44 -7.96
N GLY A 58 10.10 10.77 -7.91
CA GLY A 58 8.96 11.56 -7.45
C GLY A 58 7.64 11.23 -8.16
N GLU A 59 7.66 11.04 -9.49
CA GLU A 59 6.47 10.74 -10.28
C GLU A 59 5.88 9.37 -9.90
N PHE A 60 6.75 8.35 -9.79
CA PHE A 60 6.31 7.01 -9.41
C PHE A 60 5.88 6.95 -7.95
N GLN A 61 6.61 7.64 -7.08
CA GLN A 61 6.27 7.77 -5.66
C GLN A 61 4.88 8.40 -5.48
N TYR A 62 4.54 9.42 -6.27
CA TYR A 62 3.19 10.01 -6.25
C TYR A 62 2.12 8.99 -6.61
N VAL A 63 2.31 8.22 -7.69
CA VAL A 63 1.36 7.16 -8.09
C VAL A 63 1.24 6.08 -7.02
N ALA A 64 2.36 5.70 -6.39
CA ALA A 64 2.37 4.75 -5.28
C ALA A 64 1.62 5.28 -4.05
N LEU A 65 1.83 6.55 -3.67
CA LEU A 65 1.10 7.20 -2.57
C LEU A 65 -0.41 7.25 -2.83
N ARG A 66 -0.85 7.62 -4.03
CA ARG A 66 -2.26 7.59 -4.44
C ARG A 66 -2.85 6.19 -4.29
N SER A 67 -2.10 5.18 -4.75
CA SER A 67 -2.52 3.78 -4.66
C SER A 67 -2.66 3.34 -3.20
N ILE A 68 -1.68 3.68 -2.35
CA ILE A 68 -1.71 3.40 -0.91
C ILE A 68 -2.91 4.09 -0.24
N ARG A 69 -3.18 5.35 -0.56
CA ARG A 69 -4.33 6.09 0.00
C ARG A 69 -5.66 5.40 -0.32
N ILE A 70 -5.86 4.97 -1.57
CA ILE A 70 -7.06 4.23 -1.98
C ILE A 70 -7.16 2.89 -1.23
N ILE A 71 -6.03 2.18 -1.05
CA ILE A 71 -6.00 0.93 -0.31
C ILE A 71 -6.33 1.16 1.18
N ASN A 72 -5.78 2.23 1.77
CA ASN A 72 -6.01 2.59 3.16
C ASN A 72 -7.48 2.89 3.45
N GLN A 73 -8.19 3.55 2.53
CA GLN A 73 -9.64 3.80 2.64
C GLN A 73 -10.46 2.52 2.78
N LYS A 74 -9.96 1.38 2.27
CA LYS A 74 -10.64 0.09 2.36
C LYS A 74 -10.09 -0.82 3.46
N TYR A 75 -8.81 -0.71 3.77
CA TYR A 75 -8.09 -1.57 4.70
C TYR A 75 -7.15 -0.74 5.59
N SER A 76 -7.74 0.07 6.46
CA SER A 76 -7.03 1.06 7.27
C SER A 76 -5.99 0.47 8.23
N PHE A 77 -6.19 -0.75 8.69
CA PHE A 77 -5.25 -1.46 9.57
C PHE A 77 -3.88 -1.75 8.93
N LEU A 78 -3.73 -1.64 7.61
CA LEU A 78 -2.52 -2.08 6.90
C LEU A 78 -1.28 -1.22 7.17
N PHE A 79 -1.46 0.07 7.48
CA PHE A 79 -0.37 1.04 7.55
C PHE A 79 -0.25 1.76 8.91
N GLN A 80 -1.08 1.40 9.89
CA GLN A 80 -1.11 2.03 11.23
C GLN A 80 0.23 1.93 11.98
N ASN A 81 1.01 0.87 11.74
CA ASN A 81 2.31 0.69 12.41
C ASN A 81 3.47 1.42 11.70
N ASP A 82 3.25 1.85 10.45
CA ASP A 82 4.30 2.36 9.56
C ASP A 82 4.12 3.85 9.21
N VAL A 83 3.35 4.60 10.01
CA VAL A 83 2.98 6.01 9.75
C VAL A 83 4.20 6.90 9.45
N ARG A 84 5.33 6.66 10.11
CA ARG A 84 6.57 7.43 9.96
C ARG A 84 7.14 7.38 8.53
N VAL A 85 6.84 6.33 7.77
CA VAL A 85 7.28 6.17 6.38
C VAL A 85 6.69 7.26 5.48
N PHE A 86 5.52 7.79 5.83
CA PHE A 86 4.81 8.80 5.04
C PHE A 86 5.21 10.23 5.39
N PHE A 87 6.19 10.46 6.27
CA PHE A 87 6.67 11.81 6.56
C PHE A 87 7.33 12.46 5.35
N CYS A 88 7.09 13.76 5.20
CA CYS A 88 7.68 14.57 4.13
C CYS A 88 9.20 14.67 4.32
N LYS A 89 9.95 14.47 3.24
CA LYS A 89 11.38 14.77 3.19
C LYS A 89 11.59 16.18 2.62
N TYR A 90 12.70 16.81 2.97
CA TYR A 90 13.00 18.17 2.49
C TYR A 90 13.02 18.26 0.95
N ASN A 91 13.61 17.25 0.30
CA ASN A 91 13.78 17.14 -1.14
C ASN A 91 12.57 16.56 -1.89
N ASP A 92 11.49 16.17 -1.20
CA ASP A 92 10.30 15.69 -1.89
C ASP A 92 9.67 16.83 -2.74
N PRO A 93 9.25 16.56 -3.99
CA PRO A 93 8.48 17.51 -4.78
C PRO A 93 7.20 17.94 -4.06
N LEU A 94 6.69 19.15 -4.36
CA LEU A 94 5.50 19.69 -3.70
C LEU A 94 4.30 18.74 -3.80
N TYR A 95 4.06 18.15 -4.97
CA TYR A 95 2.94 17.22 -5.19
C TYR A 95 3.05 15.94 -4.34
N VAL A 96 4.27 15.46 -4.06
CA VAL A 96 4.51 14.31 -3.16
C VAL A 96 4.24 14.72 -1.71
N LYS A 97 4.69 15.91 -1.30
CA LYS A 97 4.46 16.42 0.06
C LYS A 97 2.98 16.58 0.37
N LEU A 98 2.21 17.15 -0.57
CA LEU A 98 0.76 17.30 -0.42
C LEU A 98 0.08 15.94 -0.28
N GLU A 99 0.43 14.96 -1.12
CA GLU A 99 -0.19 13.62 -1.03
C GLU A 99 0.20 12.88 0.25
N LYS A 100 1.43 13.05 0.74
CA LYS A 100 1.86 12.52 2.04
C LYS A 100 1.06 13.10 3.20
N LEU A 101 0.80 14.41 3.20
CA LEU A 101 -0.02 15.05 4.23
C LEU A 101 -1.46 14.53 4.20
N GLU A 102 -2.07 14.43 3.03
CA GLU A 102 -3.41 13.86 2.84
C GLU A 102 -3.51 12.42 3.36
N LEU A 103 -2.50 11.59 3.08
CA LEU A 103 -2.45 10.23 3.57
C LEU A 103 -2.26 10.17 5.09
N LEU A 104 -1.41 11.02 5.66
CA LEU A 104 -1.21 11.10 7.12
C LEU A 104 -2.50 11.48 7.85
N ILE A 105 -3.26 12.45 7.32
CA ILE A 105 -4.56 12.81 7.88
C ILE A 105 -5.49 11.59 7.87
N ALA A 106 -5.59 10.87 6.75
CA ALA A 106 -6.42 9.68 6.62
C ALA A 106 -6.01 8.52 7.55
N LEU A 107 -4.72 8.42 7.91
CA LEU A 107 -4.22 7.41 8.86
C LEU A 107 -4.51 7.77 10.31
N LEU A 108 -4.50 9.06 10.64
CA LEU A 108 -4.70 9.56 12.00
C LEU A 108 -6.18 9.68 12.38
N ASP A 109 -7.06 9.96 11.41
CA ASP A 109 -8.50 10.13 11.64
C ASP A 109 -9.14 8.86 12.23
N GLU A 110 -8.71 7.68 11.79
CA GLU A 110 -9.18 6.40 12.34
C GLU A 110 -8.53 6.02 13.68
N SER A 111 -7.39 6.62 14.02
CA SER A 111 -6.78 6.41 15.35
C SER A 111 -7.45 7.26 16.43
N ASN A 112 -8.32 8.20 16.03
CA ASN A 112 -8.92 9.21 16.89
C ASN A 112 -10.46 9.11 16.96
N SER A 113 -11.02 7.96 16.58
CA SER A 113 -12.45 7.63 16.70
C SER A 113 -12.68 6.42 17.60
#